data_AF-A0A2G8JY53-F1
#
_entry.id   AF-A0A2G8JY53-F1
#
_cell.length_a   1.000
_cell.length_b   1.000
_cell.length_c   1.000
_cell.angle_alpha   90.00
_cell.angle_beta   90.00
_cell.angle_gamma   90.00
#
_symmetry.space_group_name_H-M   'P 1'
#
loop_
_entity.id
_entity.type
_entity.pdbx_description
1 polymer ?
#
loop_
_entity_poly.entity_id
_entity_poly.type
_entity_poly.pdbx_seq_one_letter_code
_entity_poly.pdbx_strand_id
1 'polypeptide(L)'
;MLTFSHLKEELSSKLTQTDCGKLGSYFSLPPDQVKTIITSPSYSKNFLLALEERGFIHHSNVNRLTDALTELKINHTHLLTETYMKLRDQETEYDRFLAGLSAHLTFSITVKLCDNFKVTNENKNTVISSQNPGLSFLLTIDKMGIINPSDVSKLETPLEEYRLLQAVAKIHEYQSLVLSDETMPRDEGIVNSCGYNK
;
A
#
# COMPACT_ATOMS: atom_id res chain seq x y z
N MET A 1 -5.45 16.21 -12.20
CA MET A 1 -4.71 15.36 -11.25
C MET A 1 -5.37 13.99 -11.23
N LEU A 2 -4.62 12.91 -11.40
CA LEU A 2 -5.19 11.55 -11.37
C LEU A 2 -5.47 11.17 -9.91
N THR A 3 -6.74 11.04 -9.54
CA THR A 3 -7.11 10.72 -8.14
C THR A 3 -7.13 9.22 -7.91
N PHE A 4 -7.03 8.81 -6.65
CA PHE A 4 -7.14 7.39 -6.29
C PHE A 4 -8.52 6.81 -6.64
N SER A 5 -9.60 7.60 -6.46
CA SER A 5 -10.95 7.20 -6.86
C SER A 5 -11.04 6.97 -8.37
N HIS A 6 -10.42 7.84 -9.19
CA HIS A 6 -10.39 7.66 -10.64
C HIS A 6 -9.62 6.38 -11.04
N LEU A 7 -8.49 6.09 -10.38
CA LEU A 7 -7.78 4.82 -10.58
C LEU A 7 -8.69 3.62 -10.27
N LYS A 8 -9.43 3.65 -9.15
CA LYS A 8 -10.35 2.57 -8.78
C LYS A 8 -11.48 2.39 -9.78
N GLU A 9 -12.02 3.47 -10.33
CA GLU A 9 -13.05 3.42 -11.39
C GLU A 9 -12.51 2.78 -12.67
N GLU A 10 -11.35 3.22 -13.15
CA GLU A 10 -10.69 2.67 -14.33
C GLU A 10 -10.38 1.17 -14.16
N LEU A 11 -9.78 0.79 -13.03
CA LEU A 11 -9.52 -0.62 -12.70
C LEU A 11 -10.81 -1.42 -12.62
N SER A 12 -11.86 -0.89 -11.99
CA SER A 12 -13.14 -1.57 -11.86
C SER A 12 -13.79 -1.88 -13.21
N SER A 13 -13.57 -1.03 -14.22
CA SER A 13 -14.09 -1.21 -15.57
C SER A 13 -13.33 -2.27 -16.38
N LYS A 14 -12.08 -2.58 -16.02
CA LYS A 14 -11.19 -3.48 -16.78
C LYS A 14 -10.96 -4.83 -16.13
N LEU A 15 -11.09 -4.93 -14.81
CA LEU A 15 -10.95 -6.20 -14.09
C LEU A 15 -12.17 -7.07 -14.32
N THR A 16 -11.94 -8.33 -14.72
CA THR A 16 -13.00 -9.34 -14.82
C THR A 16 -13.18 -10.12 -13.51
N GLN A 17 -14.27 -10.87 -13.38
CA GLN A 17 -14.49 -11.76 -12.23
C GLN A 17 -13.34 -12.74 -12.03
N THR A 18 -12.83 -13.31 -13.13
CA THR A 18 -11.70 -14.23 -13.12
C THR A 18 -10.43 -13.55 -12.62
N ASP A 19 -10.19 -12.29 -13.02
CA ASP A 19 -9.03 -11.53 -12.56
C ASP A 19 -9.10 -11.26 -11.06
N CYS A 20 -10.27 -10.84 -10.55
CA CYS A 20 -10.49 -10.67 -9.12
C CYS A 20 -10.28 -11.98 -8.34
N GLY A 21 -10.67 -13.13 -8.89
CA GLY A 21 -10.40 -14.44 -8.29
C GLY A 21 -8.91 -14.78 -8.21
N LYS A 22 -8.16 -14.54 -9.29
CA LYS A 22 -6.70 -14.75 -9.33
C LYS A 22 -5.96 -13.81 -8.36
N LEU A 23 -6.31 -12.52 -8.38
CA LEU A 23 -5.73 -11.52 -7.49
C LEU A 23 -6.08 -11.80 -6.03
N GLY A 24 -7.32 -12.22 -5.74
CA GLY A 24 -7.71 -12.62 -4.39
C GLY A 24 -6.85 -13.77 -3.86
N SER A 25 -6.54 -14.75 -4.72
CA SER A 25 -5.62 -15.85 -4.38
C SER A 25 -4.19 -15.36 -4.17
N TYR A 26 -3.70 -14.46 -5.03
CA TYR A 26 -2.36 -13.87 -4.94
C TYR A 26 -2.17 -13.10 -3.61
N PHE A 27 -3.15 -12.29 -3.23
CA PHE A 27 -3.14 -11.55 -1.96
C PHE A 27 -3.52 -12.41 -0.74
N SER A 28 -3.72 -13.72 -0.93
CA SER A 28 -4.14 -14.65 0.13
C SER A 28 -5.40 -14.19 0.88
N LEU A 29 -6.37 -13.62 0.16
CA LEU A 29 -7.68 -13.31 0.72
C LEU A 29 -8.41 -14.61 1.11
N PRO A 30 -9.20 -14.61 2.20
CA PRO A 30 -10.00 -15.76 2.59
C PRO A 30 -10.86 -16.30 1.42
N PRO A 31 -10.82 -17.61 1.09
CA PRO A 31 -11.51 -18.16 -0.07
C PRO A 31 -13.02 -17.86 -0.09
N ASP A 32 -13.69 -17.92 1.06
CA ASP A 32 -15.12 -17.61 1.18
C ASP A 32 -15.40 -16.13 0.88
N GLN A 33 -14.51 -15.23 1.29
CA GLN A 33 -14.61 -13.81 0.97
C GLN A 33 -14.44 -13.58 -0.53
N VAL A 34 -13.43 -14.21 -1.16
CA VAL A 34 -13.20 -14.11 -2.61
C VAL A 34 -14.44 -14.61 -3.36
N LYS A 35 -15.00 -15.75 -2.95
CA LYS A 35 -16.22 -16.31 -3.53
C LYS A 35 -17.40 -15.34 -3.44
N THR A 36 -17.64 -14.76 -2.26
CA THR A 36 -18.69 -13.75 -2.08
C THR A 36 -18.46 -12.54 -2.99
N ILE A 37 -17.22 -12.04 -3.08
CA ILE A 37 -16.88 -10.88 -3.93
C ILE A 37 -17.14 -11.19 -5.41
N ILE A 38 -16.62 -12.29 -5.95
CA ILE A 38 -16.71 -12.58 -7.40
C ILE A 38 -18.13 -12.90 -7.87
N THR A 39 -19.01 -13.35 -6.96
CA THR A 39 -20.43 -13.59 -7.27
C THR A 39 -21.29 -12.32 -7.20
N SER A 40 -20.75 -11.21 -6.69
CA SER A 40 -21.44 -9.92 -6.64
C SER A 40 -21.57 -9.29 -8.04
N PRO A 41 -22.69 -8.62 -8.36
CA PRO A 41 -22.80 -7.77 -9.55
C PRO A 41 -21.73 -6.66 -9.60
N SER A 42 -21.25 -6.21 -8.45
CA SER A 42 -20.23 -5.16 -8.30
C SER A 42 -18.85 -5.73 -7.91
N TYR A 43 -18.54 -6.94 -8.36
CA TYR A 43 -17.35 -7.71 -7.95
C TYR A 43 -16.05 -6.91 -7.95
N SER A 44 -15.77 -6.12 -8.99
CA SER A 44 -14.50 -5.41 -9.15
C SER A 44 -14.36 -4.25 -8.14
N LYS A 45 -15.43 -3.50 -7.90
CA LYS A 45 -15.49 -2.46 -6.86
C LYS A 45 -15.34 -3.05 -5.46
N ASN A 46 -16.09 -4.13 -5.17
CA ASN A 46 -16.02 -4.82 -3.89
C ASN A 46 -14.62 -5.42 -3.64
N PHE A 47 -13.98 -5.91 -4.71
CA PHE A 47 -12.61 -6.43 -4.64
C PHE A 47 -11.60 -5.34 -4.30
N LEU A 48 -11.63 -4.20 -5.00
CA LEU A 48 -10.71 -3.09 -4.74
C LEU A 48 -10.92 -2.51 -3.33
N LEU A 49 -12.16 -2.43 -2.86
CA LEU A 49 -12.46 -2.04 -1.48
C LEU A 49 -11.83 -3.01 -0.47
N ALA A 50 -11.98 -4.32 -0.68
CA ALA A 50 -11.40 -5.33 0.21
C ALA A 50 -9.86 -5.29 0.23
N LEU A 51 -9.23 -4.88 -0.88
CA LEU A 51 -7.78 -4.64 -0.92
C LEU A 51 -7.37 -3.38 -0.15
N GLU A 52 -8.15 -2.31 -0.27
CA GLU A 52 -7.93 -1.04 0.44
C GLU A 52 -8.07 -1.23 1.96
N GLU A 53 -9.15 -1.85 2.42
CA GLU A 53 -9.41 -2.15 3.84
C GLU A 53 -8.32 -3.02 4.49
N ARG A 54 -7.57 -3.78 3.69
CA ARG A 54 -6.47 -4.65 4.16
C ARG A 54 -5.09 -4.01 3.97
N GLY A 55 -5.03 -2.77 3.49
CA GLY A 55 -3.77 -2.07 3.22
C GLY A 55 -2.96 -2.67 2.08
N PHE A 56 -3.57 -3.45 1.18
CA PHE A 56 -2.90 -3.93 -0.05
C PHE A 56 -2.76 -2.82 -1.09
N ILE A 57 -3.69 -1.85 -1.07
CA ILE A 57 -3.63 -0.63 -1.87
C ILE A 57 -3.98 0.57 -1.01
N HIS A 58 -3.34 1.70 -1.32
CA HIS A 58 -3.58 2.99 -0.68
C HIS A 58 -3.31 4.10 -1.71
N HIS A 59 -3.89 5.29 -1.53
CA HIS A 59 -3.61 6.41 -2.44
C HIS A 59 -2.11 6.75 -2.50
N SER A 60 -1.41 6.60 -1.36
CA SER A 60 0.04 6.80 -1.29
C SER A 60 0.87 5.63 -1.82
N ASN A 61 0.30 4.46 -2.10
CA ASN A 61 1.04 3.31 -2.61
C ASN A 61 0.13 2.23 -3.19
N VAL A 62 0.29 1.94 -4.50
CA VAL A 62 -0.39 0.83 -5.19
C VAL A 62 0.59 -0.17 -5.80
N ASN A 63 1.89 -0.10 -5.46
CA ASN A 63 2.93 -0.89 -6.11
C ASN A 63 2.72 -2.40 -5.96
N ARG A 64 2.19 -2.86 -4.82
CA ARG A 64 1.86 -4.27 -4.61
C ARG A 64 0.80 -4.76 -5.59
N LEU A 65 -0.18 -3.92 -5.90
CA LEU A 65 -1.17 -4.21 -6.94
C LEU A 65 -0.51 -4.17 -8.33
N THR A 66 0.37 -3.21 -8.61
CA THR A 66 1.13 -3.18 -9.88
C THR A 66 1.90 -4.48 -10.10
N ASP A 67 2.62 -4.97 -9.09
CA ASP A 67 3.38 -6.21 -9.13
C ASP A 67 2.46 -7.41 -9.42
N ALA A 68 1.34 -7.53 -8.68
CA ALA A 68 0.38 -8.61 -8.86
C ALA A 68 -0.25 -8.60 -10.27
N LEU A 69 -0.63 -7.43 -10.79
CA LEU A 69 -1.19 -7.28 -12.13
C LEU A 69 -0.17 -7.65 -13.22
N THR A 70 1.10 -7.35 -12.98
CA THR A 70 2.21 -7.67 -13.89
C THR A 70 2.50 -9.16 -13.90
N GLU A 71 2.65 -9.78 -12.73
CA GLU A 71 2.97 -11.20 -12.59
C GLU A 71 1.85 -12.09 -13.16
N LEU A 72 0.60 -11.74 -12.86
CA LEU A 72 -0.59 -12.47 -13.34
C LEU A 72 -0.96 -12.12 -14.80
N LYS A 73 -0.24 -11.18 -15.42
CA LYS A 73 -0.44 -10.73 -16.81
C LYS A 73 -1.88 -10.30 -17.12
N ILE A 74 -2.49 -9.55 -16.21
CA ILE A 74 -3.89 -9.13 -16.33
C ILE A 74 -3.98 -7.91 -17.26
N ASN A 75 -4.34 -8.15 -18.54
CA ASN A 75 -4.77 -7.17 -19.56
C ASN A 75 -4.05 -5.79 -19.56
N HIS A 76 -2.75 -5.77 -19.28
CA HIS A 76 -1.96 -4.53 -19.14
C HIS A 76 -2.51 -3.52 -18.11
N THR A 77 -3.35 -3.94 -17.14
CA THR A 77 -3.92 -3.04 -16.13
C THR A 77 -2.85 -2.51 -15.17
N HIS A 78 -1.68 -3.15 -15.07
CA HIS A 78 -0.51 -2.61 -14.38
C HIS A 78 -0.10 -1.24 -14.92
N LEU A 79 -0.34 -0.93 -16.21
CA LEU A 79 -0.04 0.39 -16.77
C LEU A 79 -0.87 1.49 -16.10
N LEU A 80 -2.09 1.20 -15.65
CA LEU A 80 -2.92 2.16 -14.92
C LEU A 80 -2.31 2.49 -13.56
N THR A 81 -1.89 1.47 -12.81
CA THR A 81 -1.29 1.65 -11.49
C THR A 81 0.09 2.30 -11.61
N GLU A 82 0.91 1.93 -12.59
CA GLU A 82 2.17 2.63 -12.88
C GLU A 82 1.97 4.09 -13.24
N THR A 83 0.99 4.39 -14.11
CA THR A 83 0.71 5.78 -14.52
C THR A 83 0.25 6.60 -13.33
N TYR A 84 -0.58 6.01 -12.46
CA TYR A 84 -0.98 6.65 -11.21
C TYR A 84 0.21 6.94 -10.30
N MET A 85 1.10 5.97 -10.09
CA MET A 85 2.31 6.15 -9.29
C MET A 85 3.24 7.24 -9.86
N LYS A 86 3.30 7.39 -11.19
CA LYS A 86 4.11 8.40 -11.88
C LYS A 86 3.51 9.80 -11.84
N LEU A 87 2.18 9.92 -11.87
CA LEU A 87 1.46 11.19 -12.02
C LEU A 87 0.84 11.74 -10.72
N ARG A 88 0.80 10.96 -9.64
CA ARG A 88 0.42 11.46 -8.31
C ARG A 88 1.40 12.53 -7.84
N ASP A 89 0.99 13.34 -6.88
CA ASP A 89 1.86 14.36 -6.27
C ASP A 89 3.21 13.76 -5.86
N GLN A 90 4.28 14.48 -6.21
CA GLN A 90 5.64 14.03 -5.95
C GLN A 90 5.88 14.05 -4.43
N GLU A 91 6.26 12.88 -3.92
CA GLU A 91 6.60 12.59 -2.52
C GLU A 91 5.43 12.73 -1.54
N THR A 92 4.78 11.59 -1.25
CA THR A 92 3.70 11.48 -0.26
C THR A 92 4.25 11.54 1.17
N GLU A 93 3.40 11.83 2.17
CA GLU A 93 3.82 11.74 3.58
C GLU A 93 4.38 10.36 3.95
N TYR A 94 3.87 9.30 3.31
CA TYR A 94 4.43 7.96 3.47
C TYR A 94 5.85 7.87 2.91
N ASP A 95 6.09 8.40 1.70
CA ASP A 95 7.43 8.41 1.11
C ASP A 95 8.43 9.19 1.99
N ARG A 96 8.01 10.34 2.54
CA ARG A 96 8.82 11.13 3.50
C ARG A 96 9.05 10.39 4.81
N PHE A 97 8.04 9.70 5.32
CA PHE A 97 8.18 8.86 6.50
C PHE A 97 9.22 7.76 6.28
N LEU A 98 9.13 6.99 5.19
CA LEU A 98 10.09 5.93 4.88
C LEU A 98 11.51 6.49 4.74
N ALA A 99 11.68 7.60 4.03
CA ALA A 99 12.97 8.27 3.89
C ALA A 99 13.52 8.74 5.25
N GLY A 100 12.68 9.41 6.05
CA GLY A 100 13.04 9.91 7.38
C GLY A 100 13.38 8.80 8.36
N LEU A 101 12.64 7.69 8.34
CA LEU A 101 12.92 6.52 9.17
C LEU A 101 14.22 5.84 8.74
N SER A 102 14.47 5.73 7.42
CA SER A 102 15.69 5.11 6.87
C SER A 102 16.98 5.78 7.35
N ALA A 103 16.94 7.09 7.61
CA ALA A 103 18.09 7.84 8.12
C ALA A 103 18.57 7.37 9.52
N HIS A 104 17.71 6.67 10.27
CA HIS A 104 18.05 6.08 11.57
C HIS A 104 18.52 4.61 11.47
N LEU A 105 18.45 4.01 10.28
CA LEU A 105 18.78 2.59 10.08
C LEU A 105 20.20 2.46 9.55
N THR A 106 21.15 2.19 10.46
CA THR A 106 22.52 1.84 10.06
C THR A 106 22.53 0.51 9.29
N PHE A 107 23.60 0.24 8.55
CA PHE A 107 23.77 -1.04 7.85
C PHE A 107 23.62 -2.24 8.79
N SER A 108 24.30 -2.22 9.95
CA SER A 108 24.24 -3.32 10.93
C SER A 108 22.83 -3.55 11.48
N ILE A 109 22.11 -2.47 11.78
CA ILE A 109 20.72 -2.54 12.22
C ILE A 109 19.83 -3.10 11.11
N THR A 110 20.00 -2.64 9.88
CA THR A 110 19.24 -3.09 8.72
C THR A 110 19.36 -4.61 8.52
N VAL A 111 20.58 -5.15 8.63
CA VAL A 111 20.82 -6.60 8.54
C VAL A 111 20.05 -7.37 9.63
N LYS A 112 20.09 -6.88 10.87
CA LYS A 112 19.36 -7.49 11.99
C LYS A 112 17.84 -7.40 11.81
N LEU A 113 17.34 -6.30 11.27
CA LEU A 113 15.92 -6.13 10.96
C LEU A 113 15.48 -7.07 9.84
N CYS A 114 16.28 -7.27 8.80
CA CYS A 114 15.98 -8.29 7.78
C CYS A 114 15.77 -9.68 8.40
N ASP A 115 16.61 -10.05 9.36
CA ASP A 115 16.48 -11.34 10.07
C ASP A 115 15.24 -11.39 10.96
N ASN A 116 14.96 -10.31 11.71
CA ASN A 116 13.78 -10.20 12.57
C ASN A 116 12.47 -10.35 11.77
N PHE A 117 12.38 -9.70 10.61
CA PHE A 117 11.23 -9.75 9.72
C PHE A 117 11.23 -10.94 8.76
N LYS A 118 12.18 -11.87 8.90
CA LYS A 118 12.31 -13.07 8.05
C LYS A 118 12.31 -12.73 6.55
N VAL A 119 13.00 -11.65 6.18
CA VAL A 119 13.23 -11.27 4.78
C VAL A 119 14.01 -12.40 4.11
N THR A 120 13.57 -12.83 2.92
CA THR A 120 14.21 -13.93 2.19
C THR A 120 15.67 -13.61 1.86
N ASN A 121 16.51 -14.63 1.69
CA ASN A 121 17.94 -14.42 1.35
C ASN A 121 18.11 -13.62 0.06
N GLU A 122 17.26 -13.85 -0.94
CA GLU A 122 17.26 -13.08 -2.19
C GLU A 122 16.98 -11.59 -1.94
N ASN A 123 15.91 -11.28 -1.21
CA ASN A 123 15.58 -9.90 -0.88
C ASN A 123 16.62 -9.26 0.04
N LYS A 124 17.18 -10.02 0.98
CA LYS A 124 18.27 -9.56 1.86
C LYS A 124 19.48 -9.16 1.05
N ASN A 125 19.86 -9.92 0.02
CA ASN A 125 20.96 -9.57 -0.89
C ASN A 125 20.69 -8.26 -1.64
N THR A 126 19.47 -8.04 -2.11
CA THR A 126 19.04 -6.77 -2.73
C THR A 126 19.16 -5.61 -1.73
N VAL A 127 18.71 -5.81 -0.48
CA VAL A 127 18.78 -4.79 0.58
C VAL A 127 20.23 -4.40 0.88
N ILE A 128 21.11 -5.38 1.13
CA ILE A 128 22.49 -5.11 1.57
C ILE A 128 23.38 -4.54 0.46
N SER A 129 23.03 -4.78 -0.81
CA SER A 129 23.75 -4.26 -1.97
C SER A 129 23.27 -2.88 -2.43
N SER A 130 22.18 -2.37 -1.86
CA SER A 130 21.65 -1.04 -2.14
C SER A 130 22.57 0.07 -1.65
N GLN A 131 22.56 1.21 -2.34
CA GLN A 131 23.21 2.46 -1.89
C GLN A 131 22.60 3.01 -0.60
N ASN A 132 21.30 2.75 -0.37
CA ASN A 132 20.62 3.02 0.89
C ASN A 132 19.94 1.74 1.39
N PRO A 133 20.65 0.92 2.19
CA PRO A 133 20.12 -0.33 2.72
C PRO A 133 18.90 -0.13 3.62
N GLY A 134 18.88 0.92 4.45
CA GLY A 134 17.76 1.22 5.34
C GLY A 134 16.46 1.45 4.57
N LEU A 135 16.50 2.29 3.53
CA LEU A 135 15.34 2.54 2.69
C LEU A 135 14.95 1.29 1.87
N SER A 136 15.95 0.57 1.33
CA SER A 136 15.70 -0.66 0.58
C SER A 136 15.02 -1.74 1.43
N PHE A 137 15.41 -1.86 2.70
CA PHE A 137 14.74 -2.72 3.68
C PHE A 137 13.28 -2.32 3.88
N LEU A 138 13.01 -1.04 4.15
CA LEU A 138 11.65 -0.54 4.38
C LEU A 138 10.73 -0.79 3.18
N LEU A 139 11.22 -0.51 1.96
CA LEU A 139 10.48 -0.80 0.73
C LEU A 139 10.26 -2.31 0.52
N THR A 140 11.20 -3.14 0.95
CA THR A 140 11.08 -4.61 0.86
C THR A 140 9.99 -5.13 1.78
N ILE A 141 9.94 -4.70 3.04
CA ILE A 141 8.91 -5.15 3.98
C ILE A 141 7.52 -4.56 3.67
N ASP A 142 7.45 -3.37 3.07
CA ASP A 142 6.23 -2.82 2.47
C ASP A 142 5.72 -3.73 1.34
N LYS A 143 6.59 -4.12 0.41
CA LYS A 143 6.25 -5.06 -0.67
C LYS A 143 5.77 -6.40 -0.14
N MET A 144 6.39 -6.90 0.93
CA MET A 144 5.96 -8.11 1.65
C MET A 144 4.62 -7.94 2.39
N GLY A 145 4.09 -6.72 2.51
CA GLY A 145 2.86 -6.42 3.23
C GLY A 145 2.97 -6.46 4.74
N ILE A 146 4.20 -6.38 5.26
CA ILE A 146 4.43 -6.30 6.71
C ILE A 146 3.96 -4.94 7.21
N ILE A 147 4.32 -3.88 6.50
CA ILE A 147 3.85 -2.50 6.70
C ILE A 147 3.10 -2.03 5.45
N ASN A 148 2.34 -0.95 5.60
CA ASN A 148 1.71 -0.19 4.53
C ASN A 148 1.43 1.25 5.03
N PRO A 149 0.97 2.17 4.16
CA PRO A 149 0.70 3.55 4.58
C PRO A 149 -0.29 3.71 5.75
N SER A 150 -1.25 2.80 5.91
CA SER A 150 -2.23 2.86 6.99
C SER A 150 -1.72 2.23 8.29
N ASP A 151 -0.74 1.32 8.22
CA ASP A 151 -0.23 0.61 9.38
C ASP A 151 1.27 0.29 9.25
N VAL A 152 2.05 0.96 10.08
CA VAL A 152 3.50 0.77 10.23
C VAL A 152 3.89 0.24 11.61
N SER A 153 2.91 -0.13 12.45
CA SER A 153 3.10 -0.49 13.87
C SER A 153 4.03 -1.68 14.08
N LYS A 154 4.09 -2.61 13.12
CA LYS A 154 4.97 -3.79 13.19
C LYS A 154 6.45 -3.45 13.26
N LEU A 155 6.84 -2.20 12.98
CA LEU A 155 8.21 -1.72 13.13
C LEU A 155 8.58 -1.33 14.57
N GLU A 156 7.61 -1.05 15.44
CA GLU A 156 7.86 -0.47 16.77
C GLU A 156 8.72 -1.41 17.64
N THR A 157 8.24 -2.62 17.91
CA THR A 157 8.93 -3.56 18.81
C THR A 157 10.35 -3.87 18.36
N PRO A 158 10.63 -4.22 17.07
CA PRO A 158 12.00 -4.47 16.64
C PRO A 158 12.92 -3.24 16.78
N LEU A 159 12.40 -2.03 16.58
CA LEU A 159 13.20 -0.81 16.74
C LEU A 159 13.47 -0.47 18.21
N GLU A 160 12.51 -0.74 19.10
CA GLU A 160 12.67 -0.61 20.55
C GLU A 160 13.71 -1.60 21.10
N GLU A 161 13.67 -2.86 20.65
CA GLU A 161 14.64 -3.90 21.03
C GLU A 161 16.08 -3.48 20.67
N TYR A 162 16.24 -2.78 19.54
CA TYR A 162 17.52 -2.20 19.12
C TYR A 162 17.80 -0.80 19.66
N ARG A 163 16.96 -0.29 20.58
CA ARG A 163 17.07 0.99 21.28
C ARG A 163 17.08 2.21 20.33
N LEU A 164 16.38 2.12 19.20
CA LEU A 164 16.29 3.18 18.20
C LEU A 164 15.13 4.12 18.53
N LEU A 165 15.20 4.76 19.70
CA LEU A 165 14.09 5.56 20.25
C LEU A 165 13.64 6.71 19.33
N GLN A 166 14.57 7.33 18.58
CA GLN A 166 14.22 8.36 17.60
C GLN A 166 13.46 7.79 16.39
N ALA A 167 13.78 6.56 15.97
CA ALA A 167 13.08 5.87 14.89
C ALA A 167 11.65 5.49 15.34
N VAL A 168 11.50 5.06 16.59
CA VAL A 168 10.19 4.78 17.21
C VAL A 168 9.36 6.07 17.31
N ALA A 169 9.95 7.19 17.72
CA ALA A 169 9.25 8.48 17.75
C ALA A 169 8.68 8.88 16.38
N LYS A 170 9.43 8.65 15.29
CA LYS A 170 8.95 8.89 13.93
C LYS A 170 7.75 8.02 13.53
N ILE A 171 7.69 6.79 14.04
CA ILE A 171 6.52 5.91 13.82
C ILE A 171 5.28 6.52 14.48
N HIS A 172 5.40 6.94 15.74
CA HIS A 172 4.28 7.55 16.46
C HIS A 172 3.83 8.86 15.82
N GLU A 173 4.77 9.70 15.37
CA GLU A 173 4.46 10.92 14.63
C GLU A 173 3.65 10.62 13.36
N TYR A 174 4.10 9.64 12.57
CA TYR A 174 3.42 9.26 11.33
C TYR A 174 2.03 8.66 11.59
N GLN A 175 1.91 7.72 12.53
CA GLN A 175 0.63 7.11 12.87
C GLN A 175 -0.38 8.13 13.42
N SER A 176 0.08 9.10 14.21
CA SER A 176 -0.79 10.17 14.71
C SER A 176 -1.36 11.01 13.56
N LEU A 177 -0.56 11.26 12.50
CA LEU A 177 -1.02 11.97 11.31
C LEU A 177 -2.05 11.14 10.53
N VAL A 178 -1.75 9.86 10.27
CA VAL A 178 -2.65 8.94 9.55
C VAL A 178 -4.01 8.82 10.25
N LEU A 179 -4.01 8.64 11.58
CA LEU A 179 -5.24 8.59 12.37
C LEU A 179 -6.04 9.90 12.30
N SER A 180 -5.37 11.04 12.28
CA SER A 180 -6.06 12.34 12.15
C SER A 180 -6.73 12.51 10.79
N ASP A 181 -6.08 12.05 9.70
CA ASP A 181 -6.63 12.10 8.34
C ASP A 181 -7.84 11.16 8.15
N GLU A 182 -7.84 9.99 8.80
CA GLU A 182 -8.99 9.07 8.78
C GLU A 182 -10.23 9.63 9.50
N THR A 183 -10.04 10.50 10.48
CA THR A 183 -11.14 11.11 11.24
C THR A 183 -11.72 12.38 10.60
N MET A 184 -11.11 12.92 9.54
CA MET A 184 -11.70 14.03 8.79
C MET A 184 -12.86 13.52 7.92
N PRO A 185 -14.05 14.16 7.97
CA PRO A 185 -15.14 13.81 7.08
C PRO A 185 -14.70 14.03 5.64
N ARG A 186 -14.62 12.94 4.86
CA ARG A 186 -14.42 13.02 3.41
C ARG A 186 -15.68 13.67 2.86
N ASP A 187 -15.55 14.92 2.41
CA ASP A 187 -16.64 15.74 1.88
C ASP A 187 -17.27 15.00 0.68
N GLU A 188 -18.32 14.21 0.94
CA GLU A 188 -19.14 13.61 -0.10
C GLU A 188 -19.86 14.75 -0.80
N GLY A 189 -19.55 14.91 -2.09
CA GLY A 189 -19.91 16.06 -2.90
C GLY A 189 -21.31 16.59 -2.64
N ILE A 190 -21.40 17.88 -2.34
CA ILE A 190 -22.64 18.64 -2.37
C ILE A 190 -23.21 18.53 -3.79
N VAL A 191 -24.21 17.67 -3.94
CA VAL A 191 -25.11 17.67 -5.09
C VAL A 191 -25.91 18.98 -4.98
N ASN A 192 -25.45 20.02 -5.67
CA ASN A 192 -26.27 21.20 -5.94
C ASN A 192 -27.35 20.80 -6.95
N SER A 193 -28.42 20.17 -6.46
CA SER A 193 -29.68 20.08 -7.17
C SER A 193 -30.39 21.43 -7.10
N CYS A 194 -30.00 22.37 -7.97
CA CYS A 194 -30.88 23.50 -8.30
C CYS A 194 -31.88 23.01 -9.34
N GLY A 195 -33.10 22.73 -8.87
CA GLY A 195 -34.21 22.25 -9.66
C GLY A 195 -34.67 23.26 -10.71
N TYR A 196 -35.05 22.71 -11.86
CA TYR A 196 -35.97 23.36 -12.78
C TYR A 196 -37.30 23.61 -12.08
N ASN A 197 -37.82 24.83 -12.17
CA ASN A 197 -39.25 25.06 -12.12
C ASN A 197 -39.66 26.02 -13.25
N LYS A 198 -40.62 25.50 -14.02
CA LYS A 198 -41.49 26.04 -15.08
C LYS A 198 -41.37 27.52 -15.44
#